data_AF-A0A7G9NZC1-F1
#
_entry.id   AF-A0A7G9NZC1-F1
#
_cell.length_a   1.000
_cell.length_b   1.000
_cell.length_c   1.000
_cell.angle_alpha   90.00
_cell.angle_beta   90.00
_cell.angle_gamma   90.00
#
_symmetry.space_group_name_H-M   'P 1'
#
loop_
_entity.id
_entity.type
_entity.pdbx_description
1 polymer ?
#
loop_
_entity_poly.entity_id
_entity_poly.type
_entity_poly.pdbx_seq_one_letter_code
_entity_poly.pdbx_strand_id
1 'polypeptide(L)'
;MMAKRIRILEPKAKELSFQRRLEQRAREIVKRRADSIWDGSPLSVVEREMAMTLSQMDHLRHVRWRMRRQMFQLELRIDTRLIQLTPRSQLQPDYHQERRAKLRDKLEKLDQERRKLDLEHEKQLRPLQDRLIILFNRHRQLNP
;
A
#
# COMPACT_ATOMS: atom_id res chain seq x y z
N MET A 1 -19.99 23.94 10.04
CA MET A 1 -19.54 23.68 8.66
C MET A 1 -18.30 22.79 8.71
N MET A 2 -18.39 21.49 8.40
CA MET A 2 -17.24 20.59 8.40
C MET A 2 -16.67 20.48 6.98
N ALA A 3 -15.45 20.98 6.81
CA ALA A 3 -14.73 20.96 5.54
C ALA A 3 -14.48 19.52 5.10
N LYS A 4 -15.01 19.16 3.92
CA LYS A 4 -14.71 17.90 3.22
C LYS A 4 -13.21 17.82 2.96
N ARG A 5 -12.49 16.99 3.72
CA ARG A 5 -11.16 16.53 3.34
C ARG A 5 -11.33 15.52 2.20
N ILE A 6 -11.39 16.03 0.96
CA ILE A 6 -11.21 15.21 -0.23
C ILE A 6 -9.76 14.73 -0.17
N ARG A 7 -9.53 13.52 0.35
CA ARG A 7 -8.24 12.84 0.20
C ARG A 7 -8.16 12.38 -1.25
N ILE A 8 -7.60 13.23 -2.11
CA ILE A 8 -7.27 12.89 -3.49
C ILE A 8 -6.40 11.62 -3.43
N LEU A 9 -6.89 10.55 -4.05
CA LEU A 9 -6.28 9.22 -4.01
C LEU A 9 -5.05 9.07 -4.91
N GLU A 10 -4.67 10.11 -5.65
CA GLU A 10 -3.55 10.04 -6.59
C GLU A 10 -2.60 11.22 -6.41
N PRO A 11 -1.30 10.97 -6.17
CA PRO A 11 -0.33 12.04 -6.21
C PRO A 11 -0.10 12.47 -7.67
N LYS A 12 -0.25 13.77 -7.93
CA LYS A 12 0.32 14.47 -9.11
C LYS A 12 1.75 13.96 -9.37
N ALA A 13 2.09 13.77 -10.65
CA ALA A 13 3.37 13.26 -11.14
C ALA A 13 4.58 13.82 -10.37
N LYS A 14 4.97 13.10 -9.32
CA LYS A 14 6.21 13.31 -8.58
C LYS A 14 7.26 12.46 -9.27
N GLU A 15 8.45 13.03 -9.45
CA GLU A 15 9.64 12.29 -9.84
C GLU A 15 9.67 10.93 -9.13
N LEU A 16 9.86 9.86 -9.91
CA LEU A 16 9.89 8.52 -9.36
C LEU A 16 10.99 8.46 -8.30
N SER A 17 10.61 8.13 -7.07
CA SER A 17 11.57 7.93 -5.98
C SER A 17 12.67 6.97 -6.45
N PHE A 18 13.88 7.11 -5.90
CA PHE A 18 15.01 6.25 -6.25
C PHE A 18 14.63 4.76 -6.28
N GLN A 19 13.86 4.31 -5.27
CA GLN A 19 13.34 2.95 -5.18
C GLN A 19 12.44 2.57 -6.36
N ARG A 20 11.52 3.45 -6.78
CA ARG A 20 10.67 3.19 -7.94
C ARG A 20 11.47 3.10 -9.24
N ARG A 21 12.49 3.95 -9.40
CA ARG A 21 13.40 3.88 -10.56
C ARG A 21 14.20 2.58 -10.58
N LEU A 22 14.69 2.13 -9.41
CA LEU A 22 15.40 0.86 -9.27
C LEU A 22 14.48 -0.33 -9.62
N GLU A 23 13.26 -0.35 -9.06
CA GLU A 23 12.27 -1.38 -9.36
C GLU A 23 11.91 -1.42 -10.84
N GLN A 24 11.73 -0.24 -11.47
CA GLN A 24 11.44 -0.16 -12.90
C GLN A 24 12.58 -0.76 -13.74
N ARG A 25 13.83 -0.38 -13.44
CA ARG A 25 15.00 -0.95 -14.13
C ARG A 25 15.12 -2.46 -13.91
N ALA A 26 14.90 -2.94 -12.68
CA ALA A 26 14.92 -4.36 -12.39
C ALA A 26 13.83 -5.12 -13.16
N ARG A 27 12.63 -4.54 -13.30
CA ARG A 27 11.56 -5.11 -14.14
C ARG A 27 11.95 -5.16 -15.61
N GLU A 28 12.62 -4.13 -16.13
CA GLU A 28 13.10 -4.12 -17.51
C GLU A 28 14.12 -5.23 -17.77
N ILE A 29 15.05 -5.45 -16.83
CA ILE A 29 16.02 -6.55 -16.90
C ILE A 29 15.30 -7.90 -16.92
N VAL A 30 14.40 -8.13 -15.96
CA VAL A 30 13.64 -9.38 -15.86
C VAL A 30 12.78 -9.61 -17.11
N LYS A 31 12.15 -8.55 -17.65
CA LYS A 31 11.29 -8.65 -18.84
C LYS A 31 12.09 -9.03 -20.08
N ARG A 32 13.31 -8.51 -20.26
CA ARG A 32 14.16 -8.86 -21.41
C ARG A 32 14.52 -10.34 -21.47
N ARG A 33 14.61 -11.02 -20.31
CA ARG A 33 14.94 -12.44 -20.25
C ARG A 33 13.74 -13.36 -20.02
N ALA A 34 12.55 -12.81 -19.80
CA ALA A 34 11.33 -13.61 -19.68
C ALA A 34 11.04 -14.48 -20.92
N ASP A 35 11.54 -14.07 -22.08
CA ASP A 35 11.43 -14.79 -23.36
C ASP A 35 12.56 -15.83 -23.57
N SER A 36 13.55 -15.89 -22.67
CA SER A 36 14.68 -16.83 -22.72
C SER A 36 14.51 -17.94 -21.69
N ILE A 37 14.98 -19.15 -22.02
CA ILE A 37 15.07 -20.25 -21.07
C ILE A 37 16.02 -19.82 -19.94
N TRP A 38 15.57 -19.93 -18.68
CA TRP A 38 16.39 -19.69 -17.50
C TRP A 38 17.51 -20.74 -17.47
N ASP A 39 18.70 -20.36 -17.91
CA ASP A 39 19.88 -21.19 -17.85
C ASP A 39 20.45 -21.23 -16.43
N GLY A 40 21.31 -22.20 -16.11
CA GLY A 40 21.96 -22.30 -14.80
C GLY A 40 23.04 -21.24 -14.54
N SER A 41 23.20 -20.24 -15.42
CA SER A 41 24.26 -19.24 -15.28
C SER A 41 24.07 -18.37 -14.03
N PRO A 42 25.17 -17.89 -13.43
CA PRO A 42 25.10 -16.98 -12.29
C PRO A 42 24.24 -15.73 -12.56
N LEU A 43 24.23 -15.23 -13.81
CA LEU A 43 23.41 -14.09 -14.21
C LEU A 43 21.91 -14.44 -14.20
N SER A 44 21.53 -15.60 -14.73
CA SER A 44 20.13 -16.09 -14.73
C SER A 44 19.60 -16.29 -13.32
N VAL A 45 20.43 -16.85 -12.43
CA VAL A 45 20.08 -17.01 -11.00
C VAL A 45 19.77 -15.65 -10.36
N VAL A 46 20.62 -14.64 -10.59
CA VAL A 46 20.41 -13.30 -10.04
C VAL A 46 19.13 -12.65 -10.57
N GLU A 47 18.86 -12.76 -11.87
CA GLU A 47 17.66 -12.19 -12.47
C GLU A 47 16.38 -12.92 -12.04
N ARG A 48 16.44 -14.24 -11.84
CA ARG A 48 15.34 -15.00 -11.25
C ARG A 48 15.07 -14.55 -9.83
N GLU A 49 16.11 -14.32 -9.03
CA GLU A 49 15.96 -13.77 -7.68
C GLU A 49 15.38 -12.36 -7.68
N MET A 50 15.73 -11.51 -8.67
CA MET A 50 15.10 -10.21 -8.85
C MET A 50 13.62 -10.35 -9.16
N ALA A 51 13.25 -11.22 -10.08
CA ALA A 51 11.87 -11.48 -10.47
C ALA A 51 11.03 -11.94 -9.27
N MET A 52 11.57 -12.85 -8.46
CA MET A 52 10.93 -13.31 -7.23
C MET A 52 10.76 -12.17 -6.22
N THR A 53 11.82 -11.37 -6.00
CA THR A 53 11.78 -10.23 -5.06
C THR A 53 10.73 -9.20 -5.50
N LEU A 54 10.68 -8.85 -6.79
CA LEU A 54 9.68 -7.95 -7.37
C LEU A 54 8.26 -8.50 -7.21
N SER A 55 8.07 -9.80 -7.41
CA SER A 55 6.76 -10.45 -7.25
C SER A 55 6.29 -10.43 -5.79
N GLN A 56 7.20 -10.63 -4.84
CA GLN A 56 6.91 -10.49 -3.40
C GLN A 56 6.50 -9.06 -3.06
N MET A 57 7.20 -8.05 -3.59
CA MET A 57 6.85 -6.64 -3.39
C MET A 57 5.46 -6.31 -3.96
N ASP A 58 5.13 -6.83 -5.15
CA ASP A 58 3.81 -6.64 -5.77
C ASP A 58 2.71 -7.33 -4.98
N HIS A 59 2.95 -8.54 -4.48
CA HIS A 59 2.03 -9.23 -3.60
C HIS A 59 1.73 -8.42 -2.34
N LEU A 60 2.77 -7.90 -1.67
CA LEU A 60 2.61 -7.03 -0.49
C LEU A 60 1.79 -5.77 -0.79
N ARG A 61 2.03 -5.14 -1.94
CA ARG A 61 1.26 -3.96 -2.38
C ARG A 61 -0.20 -4.31 -2.62
N HIS A 62 -0.46 -5.45 -3.25
CA HIS A 62 -1.82 -5.91 -3.53
C HIS A 62 -2.60 -6.22 -2.26
N VAL A 63 -1.97 -6.92 -1.30
CA VAL A 63 -2.56 -7.20 0.01
C VAL A 63 -2.88 -5.90 0.74
N ARG A 64 -1.93 -4.95 0.79
CA ARG A 64 -2.15 -3.63 1.40
C ARG A 64 -3.30 -2.87 0.74
N TRP A 65 -3.36 -2.87 -0.60
CA TRP A 65 -4.44 -2.22 -1.34
C TRP A 65 -5.80 -2.82 -0.99
N ARG A 66 -5.90 -4.16 -0.94
CA ARG A 66 -7.12 -4.87 -0.56
C ARG A 66 -7.57 -4.49 0.85
N MET A 67 -6.66 -4.51 1.83
CA MET A 67 -6.98 -4.13 3.21
C MET A 67 -7.42 -2.67 3.32
N ARG A 68 -6.72 -1.75 2.66
CA ARG A 68 -7.11 -0.33 2.62
C ARG A 68 -8.49 -0.13 2.00
N ARG A 69 -8.82 -0.86 0.93
CA ARG A 69 -10.14 -0.82 0.30
C ARG A 69 -11.24 -1.29 1.25
N GLN A 70 -11.01 -2.38 1.98
CA GLN A 70 -11.97 -2.87 2.98
C GLN A 70 -12.18 -1.86 4.11
N MET A 71 -11.10 -1.29 4.64
CA MET A 71 -11.18 -0.25 5.68
C MET A 71 -11.91 1.01 5.19
N PHE A 72 -11.71 1.40 3.93
CA PHE A 72 -12.43 2.52 3.33
C PHE A 72 -13.94 2.24 3.21
N GLN A 73 -14.33 1.02 2.83
CA GLN A 73 -15.75 0.64 2.80
C GLN A 73 -16.39 0.67 4.19
N LEU A 74 -15.64 0.25 5.22
CA LEU A 74 -16.10 0.32 6.61
C LEU A 74 -16.27 1.77 7.08
N GLU A 75 -15.30 2.64 6.77
CA GLU A 75 -15.37 4.08 7.04
C GLU A 75 -16.61 4.70 6.39
N LEU A 76 -16.83 4.47 5.10
CA LEU A 76 -18.02 4.97 4.38
C LEU A 76 -19.34 4.50 5.04
N ARG A 77 -19.39 3.24 5.47
CA ARG A 77 -20.57 2.68 6.16
C ARG A 77 -20.80 3.37 7.51
N ILE A 78 -19.73 3.66 8.26
CA ILE A 78 -19.82 4.35 9.54
C ILE A 78 -20.24 5.81 9.33
N ASP A 79 -19.64 6.50 8.36
CA ASP A 79 -19.98 7.88 8.02
C ASP A 79 -21.44 8.01 7.58
N THR A 80 -21.92 7.08 6.76
CA THR A 80 -23.33 7.03 6.35
C THR A 80 -24.25 6.90 7.56
N ARG A 81 -23.90 6.04 8.54
CA ARG A 81 -24.67 5.90 9.79
C ARG A 81 -24.62 7.16 10.64
N LEU A 82 -23.47 7.84 10.71
CA LEU A 82 -23.33 9.10 11.43
C LEU A 82 -24.20 10.21 10.81
N ILE A 83 -24.27 10.28 9.48
CA ILE A 83 -25.13 11.22 8.76
C ILE A 83 -26.61 10.92 9.07
N GLN A 84 -27.02 9.65 9.03
CA GLN A 84 -28.39 9.24 9.37
C GLN A 84 -28.79 9.56 10.81
N LEU A 85 -27.84 9.48 11.75
CA LEU A 85 -28.04 9.81 13.17
C LEU A 85 -27.90 11.31 13.46
N THR A 86 -27.60 12.14 12.47
CA THR A 86 -27.57 13.59 12.65
C THR A 86 -29.00 14.09 12.60
N PRO A 87 -29.55 14.61 13.72
CA PRO A 87 -30.96 14.94 13.80
C PRO A 87 -31.29 16.09 12.83
N ARG A 88 -32.41 15.96 12.10
CA ARG A 88 -32.91 17.02 11.19
C ARG A 88 -33.60 18.16 11.95
N SER A 89 -33.90 17.97 13.23
CA SER A 89 -34.55 18.93 14.11
C SER A 89 -33.90 18.92 15.51
N GLN A 90 -33.91 20.06 16.20
CA GLN A 90 -33.12 20.34 17.40
C GLN A 90 -33.57 19.59 18.70
N LEU A 91 -34.48 18.61 18.62
CA LEU A 91 -35.30 18.18 19.76
C LEU A 91 -35.01 16.76 20.31
N GLN A 92 -33.91 16.10 19.95
CA GLN A 92 -33.54 14.81 20.58
C GLN A 92 -32.06 14.79 21.01
N PRO A 93 -31.76 15.14 22.28
CA PRO A 93 -30.37 15.35 22.72
C PRO A 93 -29.63 14.04 23.07
N ASP A 94 -30.24 13.11 23.81
CA ASP A 94 -29.41 12.15 24.58
C ASP A 94 -29.15 10.80 23.90
N TYR A 95 -30.19 10.12 23.39
CA TYR A 95 -30.03 8.75 22.83
C TYR A 95 -29.14 8.70 21.58
N HIS A 96 -29.17 9.75 20.75
CA HIS A 96 -28.36 9.82 19.54
C HIS A 96 -26.89 10.15 19.84
N GLN A 97 -26.59 10.77 20.97
CA GLN A 97 -25.23 11.21 21.31
C GLN A 97 -24.33 10.02 21.66
N GLU A 98 -24.80 9.07 22.49
CA GLU A 98 -24.03 7.86 22.80
C GLU A 98 -23.76 7.01 21.56
N ARG A 99 -24.76 6.85 20.69
CA ARG A 99 -24.61 6.04 19.48
C ARG A 99 -23.63 6.70 18.50
N ARG A 100 -23.60 8.03 18.43
CA ARG A 100 -22.61 8.78 17.65
C ARG A 100 -21.21 8.68 18.25
N ALA A 101 -21.07 8.76 19.57
CA ALA A 101 -19.79 8.55 20.26
C ALA A 101 -19.22 7.16 19.92
N LYS A 102 -20.02 6.10 20.07
CA LYS A 102 -19.60 4.72 19.70
C LYS A 102 -19.18 4.57 18.24
N LEU A 103 -19.77 5.33 17.31
CA LEU A 103 -19.37 5.32 15.90
C LEU A 103 -18.09 6.11 15.65
N ARG A 104 -17.87 7.21 16.36
CA ARG A 104 -16.61 7.98 16.32
C ARG A 104 -15.46 7.16 16.89
N ASP A 105 -15.67 6.47 18.00
CA ASP A 105 -14.65 5.57 18.58
C ASP A 105 -14.26 4.46 17.58
N LYS A 106 -15.22 3.96 16.79
CA LYS A 106 -14.94 2.99 15.73
C LYS A 106 -14.11 3.59 14.59
N LEU A 107 -14.35 4.84 14.20
CA LEU A 107 -13.51 5.53 13.21
C LEU A 107 -12.09 5.73 13.74
N GLU A 108 -11.94 6.09 15.01
CA GLU A 108 -10.64 6.27 15.62
C GLU A 108 -9.85 4.95 15.68
N LYS A 109 -10.51 3.85 16.06
CA LYS A 109 -9.92 2.50 16.00
C LYS A 109 -9.49 2.11 14.58
N LEU A 110 -10.33 2.38 13.58
CA LEU A 110 -9.98 2.15 12.17
C LEU A 110 -8.74 2.96 11.74
N ASP A 111 -8.62 4.21 12.18
CA ASP A 111 -7.45 5.03 11.87
C ASP A 111 -6.18 4.53 12.58
N GLN A 112 -6.29 4.02 13.81
CA GLN A 112 -5.18 3.35 14.50
C GLN A 112 -4.74 2.08 13.76
N GLU A 113 -5.69 1.25 13.33
CA GLU A 113 -5.41 0.05 12.53
C GLU A 113 -4.74 0.38 11.20
N ARG A 114 -5.18 1.45 10.51
CA ARG A 114 -4.52 1.94 9.28
C ARG A 114 -3.06 2.27 9.50
N ARG A 115 -2.75 3.01 10.57
CA ARG A 115 -1.36 3.36 10.92
C ARG A 115 -0.54 2.10 11.20
N LYS A 116 -1.10 1.15 11.94
CA LYS A 116 -0.44 -0.13 12.23
C LYS A 116 -0.12 -0.91 10.94
N LEU A 117 -1.10 -1.04 10.03
CA LEU A 117 -0.90 -1.72 8.75
C LEU A 117 0.15 -1.04 7.88
N ASP A 118 0.19 0.30 7.88
CA ASP A 118 1.20 1.04 7.12
C ASP A 118 2.61 0.79 7.66
N LEU A 119 2.78 0.77 8.98
CA LEU A 119 4.05 0.45 9.62
C LEU A 119 4.48 -1.01 9.37
N GLU A 120 3.55 -1.96 9.48
CA GLU A 120 3.83 -3.38 9.20
C GLU A 120 4.23 -3.59 7.74
N HIS A 121 3.54 -2.93 6.81
CA HIS A 121 3.89 -3.00 5.39
C HIS A 121 5.29 -2.41 5.12
N GLU A 122 5.62 -1.27 5.72
CA GLU A 122 6.95 -0.66 5.56
C GLU A 122 8.05 -1.58 6.12
N LYS A 123 7.82 -2.19 7.28
CA LYS A 123 8.72 -3.19 7.88
C LYS A 123 8.96 -4.38 6.95
N GLN A 124 7.94 -4.87 6.25
CA GLN A 124 8.06 -5.98 5.31
C GLN A 124 8.66 -5.57 3.96
N LEU A 125 8.40 -4.35 3.51
CA LEU A 125 8.87 -3.86 2.21
C LEU A 125 10.36 -3.52 2.23
N ARG A 126 10.87 -2.94 3.32
CA ARG A 126 12.26 -2.51 3.47
C ARG A 126 13.29 -3.63 3.16
N PRO A 127 13.22 -4.83 3.77
CA PRO A 127 14.20 -5.89 3.47
C PRO A 127 14.15 -6.37 2.02
N LEU A 128 12.97 -6.32 1.36
CA LEU A 128 12.88 -6.65 -0.07
C LEU A 128 13.53 -5.58 -0.95
N GLN A 129 13.41 -4.30 -0.57
CA GLN A 129 14.09 -3.20 -1.26
C GLN A 129 15.60 -3.29 -1.11
N ASP A 130 16.08 -3.59 0.10
CA ASP A 130 17.52 -3.78 0.37
C ASP A 130 18.06 -4.98 -0.42
N ARG A 131 17.31 -6.10 -0.44
CA ARG A 131 17.65 -7.27 -1.27
C ARG A 131 17.71 -6.92 -2.75
N LEU A 132 16.77 -6.12 -3.25
CA LEU A 132 16.75 -5.73 -4.66
C LEU A 132 17.97 -4.88 -5.03
N ILE A 133 18.43 -3.98 -4.14
CA ILE A 133 19.66 -3.20 -4.35
C ILE A 133 20.87 -4.12 -4.48
N ILE A 134 21.01 -5.10 -3.58
CA ILE A 134 22.12 -6.06 -3.59
C ILE A 134 22.11 -6.87 -4.90
N LEU A 135 20.95 -7.39 -5.28
CA LEU A 135 20.81 -8.15 -6.53
C LEU A 135 21.14 -7.29 -7.74
N PHE A 136 20.71 -6.02 -7.76
CA PHE A 136 20.97 -5.09 -8.86
C PHE A 136 22.46 -4.81 -9.02
N ASN A 137 23.17 -4.59 -7.92
CA ASN A 137 24.61 -4.39 -7.97
C ASN A 137 25.33 -5.66 -8.46
N ARG A 138 24.91 -6.84 -8.01
CA ARG A 138 25.48 -8.12 -8.45
C ARG A 138 25.23 -8.38 -9.94
N HIS A 139 24.04 -8.03 -10.45
CA HIS A 139 23.73 -8.11 -11.88
C HIS A 139 24.66 -7.25 -12.72
N ARG A 140 24.88 -5.98 -12.31
CA ARG A 140 25.82 -5.08 -13.00
C ARG A 140 27.27 -5.55 -12.97
N GLN A 141 27.68 -6.27 -11.94
CA GLN A 141 29.03 -6.85 -11.87
C GLN A 141 29.20 -8.04 -12.82
N LEU A 142 28.14 -8.84 -13.01
CA LEU A 142 28.14 -10.01 -13.89
C LEU A 142 27.86 -9.66 -15.36
N ASN A 143 27.33 -8.46 -15.63
CA ASN A 143 27.03 -7.95 -16.96
C ASN A 143 27.51 -6.49 -17.07
N PRO A 144 28.83 -6.28 -17.27
CA PRO A 144 29.46 -4.95 -17.29
C PRO A 144 29.04 -4.08 -18.49
#